data_AF-X1KTA0-F1
#
_entry.id   AF-X1KTA0-F1
#
_cell.length_a   1.000
_cell.length_b   1.000
_cell.length_c   1.000
_cell.angle_alpha   90.00
_cell.angle_beta   90.00
_cell.angle_gamma   90.00
#
_symmetry.space_group_name_H-M   'P 1'
#
loop_
_entity.id
_entity.type
_entity.pdbx_description
1 polymer ?
#
loop_
_entity_poly.entity_id
_entity_poly.type
_entity_poly.pdbx_seq_one_letter_code
_entity_poly.pdbx_strand_id
1 'polypeptide(L)'
;KRFLYFTVCTLIFLSPLFPDIDLGLDSKDFRIEQSIEGGYHLWIRKKPDVNSVLLTESTADPARRAHSYTLRNPEYNRSNGDERRILDGKVLEGRGLYFLMDSTPEDHKELGKTFHIFIPYIVEYGYAWSRKGEIQILDGTFLNIRSFSKPYADYGGAYMDNPFMLRIEQLVIKEPGGEFMEEAVESFTGIAEKGGGKALRSSGKEDLIQRIGEIIDKTRGSSLDLVLALDTTRSMH
;
A
#
# COMPACT_ATOMS: atom_id res chain seq x y z
N LYS A 1 4.54 -82.80 -14.76
CA LYS A 1 4.64 -81.44 -14.15
C LYS A 1 4.13 -80.44 -15.18
N ARG A 2 3.10 -79.63 -14.87
CA ARG A 2 2.67 -78.48 -15.69
C ARG A 2 2.81 -77.24 -14.81
N PHE A 3 3.58 -76.24 -15.26
CA PHE A 3 3.69 -74.96 -14.56
C PHE A 3 2.60 -74.01 -15.07
N LEU A 4 1.92 -73.36 -14.13
CA LEU A 4 0.91 -72.35 -14.41
C LEU A 4 1.60 -70.97 -14.41
N TYR A 5 1.73 -70.35 -15.57
CA TYR A 5 2.29 -68.99 -15.67
C TYR A 5 1.24 -67.97 -15.25
N PHE A 6 1.38 -67.42 -14.04
CA PHE A 6 0.66 -66.24 -13.60
C PHE A 6 1.36 -64.97 -14.12
N THR A 7 0.80 -64.38 -15.18
CA THR A 7 1.23 -63.05 -15.64
C THR A 7 0.63 -61.99 -14.70
N VAL A 8 1.48 -61.41 -13.85
CA VAL A 8 1.08 -60.27 -13.00
C VAL A 8 1.16 -58.98 -13.81
N CYS A 9 0.01 -58.46 -14.25
CA CYS A 9 -0.07 -57.14 -14.85
C CYS A 9 -0.04 -56.06 -13.76
N THR A 10 1.16 -55.52 -13.48
CA THR A 10 1.34 -54.39 -12.56
C THR A 10 0.73 -53.12 -13.17
N LEU A 11 -0.48 -52.77 -12.74
CA LEU A 11 -1.12 -51.49 -13.08
C LEU A 11 -0.39 -50.34 -12.38
N ILE A 12 0.53 -49.69 -13.10
CA ILE A 12 1.14 -48.44 -12.67
C ILE A 12 0.08 -47.34 -12.79
N PHE A 13 -0.56 -46.99 -11.68
CA PHE A 13 -1.37 -45.79 -11.56
C PHE A 13 -0.44 -44.57 -11.64
N LEU A 14 -0.27 -44.05 -12.85
CA LEU A 14 0.43 -42.79 -13.09
C LEU A 14 -0.48 -41.63 -12.67
N SER A 15 -0.54 -41.36 -11.37
CA SER A 15 -1.24 -40.20 -10.82
C SER A 15 -0.75 -38.93 -11.52
N PRO A 16 -1.62 -38.11 -12.13
CA PRO A 16 -1.19 -36.86 -12.71
C PRO A 16 -0.64 -35.95 -11.62
N LEU A 17 0.64 -35.57 -11.74
CA LEU A 17 1.17 -34.42 -11.02
C LEU A 17 0.53 -33.17 -11.62
N PHE A 18 -0.63 -32.79 -11.08
CA PHE A 18 -1.07 -31.41 -11.15
C PHE A 18 -0.06 -30.58 -10.35
N PRO A 19 0.55 -29.53 -10.92
CA PRO A 19 1.36 -28.61 -10.15
C PRO A 19 0.46 -27.93 -9.11
N ASP A 20 0.94 -27.84 -7.87
CA ASP A 20 0.24 -27.13 -6.81
C ASP A 20 0.32 -25.62 -7.10
N ILE A 21 -0.80 -24.91 -7.00
CA ILE A 21 -0.94 -23.54 -7.54
C ILE A 21 -0.50 -22.53 -6.47
N ASP A 22 0.66 -21.90 -6.65
CA ASP A 22 1.24 -20.99 -5.66
C ASP A 22 0.67 -19.57 -5.77
N LEU A 23 -0.51 -19.40 -5.17
CA LEU A 23 -1.17 -18.11 -5.00
C LEU A 23 -0.77 -17.36 -3.72
N GLY A 24 0.11 -17.93 -2.89
CA GLY A 24 0.53 -17.30 -1.64
C GLY A 24 1.40 -16.08 -1.87
N LEU A 25 1.31 -15.07 -1.00
CA LEU A 25 2.15 -13.86 -1.03
C LEU A 25 2.84 -13.68 0.34
N ASP A 26 4.15 -13.41 0.35
CA ASP A 26 4.87 -13.02 1.57
C ASP A 26 5.36 -11.55 1.54
N SER A 27 5.98 -11.08 2.63
CA SER A 27 6.45 -9.68 2.77
C SER A 27 7.59 -9.26 1.81
N LYS A 28 8.12 -10.20 1.02
CA LYS A 28 9.06 -9.95 -0.08
C LYS A 28 8.35 -9.85 -1.44
N ASP A 29 7.08 -10.22 -1.50
CA ASP A 29 6.25 -10.14 -2.71
C ASP A 29 5.48 -8.82 -2.83
N PHE A 30 5.49 -7.94 -1.82
CA PHE A 30 4.88 -6.62 -1.96
C PHE A 30 5.71 -5.47 -1.37
N ARG A 31 5.48 -4.27 -1.90
CA ARG A 31 6.02 -2.99 -1.41
C ARG A 31 4.88 -1.99 -1.29
N ILE A 32 4.96 -1.10 -0.30
CA ILE A 32 3.95 -0.08 -0.04
C ILE A 32 4.66 1.26 0.09
N GLU A 33 4.34 2.19 -0.79
CA GLU A 33 4.95 3.51 -0.87
C GLU A 33 3.89 4.57 -0.56
N GLN A 34 4.24 5.62 0.20
CA GLN A 34 3.32 6.73 0.42
C GLN A 34 3.24 7.59 -0.84
N SER A 35 2.02 7.89 -1.30
CA SER A 35 1.78 8.69 -2.50
C SER A 35 1.46 10.15 -2.15
N ILE A 36 2.02 11.06 -2.95
CA ILE A 36 1.63 12.48 -2.97
C ILE A 36 0.19 12.68 -3.50
N GLU A 37 -0.40 11.67 -4.14
CA GLU A 37 -1.80 11.68 -4.60
C GLU A 37 -2.82 11.48 -3.46
N GLY A 38 -2.38 11.39 -2.20
CA GLY A 38 -3.28 11.29 -1.03
C GLY A 38 -3.62 9.84 -0.63
N GLY A 39 -2.61 8.98 -0.59
CA GLY A 39 -2.79 7.56 -0.27
C GLY A 39 -1.49 6.77 -0.33
N TYR A 40 -1.58 5.53 -0.80
CA TYR A 40 -0.46 4.59 -0.91
C TYR A 40 -0.44 3.91 -2.28
N HIS A 41 0.74 3.66 -2.83
CA HIS A 41 0.91 2.71 -3.93
C HIS A 41 1.31 1.35 -3.35
N LEU A 42 0.48 0.33 -3.58
CA LEU A 42 0.76 -1.06 -3.26
C LEU A 42 1.21 -1.77 -4.53
N TRP A 43 2.48 -2.19 -4.54
CA TRP A 43 3.12 -2.98 -5.58
C TRP A 43 3.13 -4.45 -5.18
N ILE A 44 2.61 -5.35 -6.02
CA ILE A 44 2.53 -6.80 -5.71
C ILE A 44 3.18 -7.60 -6.84
N ARG A 45 4.21 -8.39 -6.52
CA ARG A 45 4.97 -9.23 -7.46
C ARG A 45 4.05 -10.19 -8.21
N LYS A 46 4.12 -10.17 -9.54
CA LYS A 46 3.45 -11.16 -10.40
C LYS A 46 4.22 -12.49 -10.34
N LYS A 47 3.82 -13.33 -9.39
CA LYS A 47 4.23 -14.75 -9.34
C LYS A 47 3.69 -15.50 -10.57
N PRO A 48 4.27 -16.66 -10.97
CA PRO A 48 3.85 -17.38 -12.17
C PRO A 48 2.34 -17.64 -12.23
N ASP A 49 1.77 -18.17 -11.14
CA ASP A 49 0.37 -18.56 -11.05
C ASP A 49 -0.60 -17.41 -10.75
N VAL A 50 -0.13 -16.32 -10.13
CA VAL A 50 -0.99 -15.16 -9.81
C VAL A 50 -1.19 -14.30 -11.06
N ASN A 51 -2.43 -14.17 -11.51
CA ASN A 51 -2.79 -13.47 -12.76
C ASN A 51 -3.75 -12.29 -12.55
N SER A 52 -4.30 -12.10 -11.34
CA SER A 52 -4.84 -10.81 -10.88
C SER A 52 -4.87 -10.76 -9.34
N VAL A 53 -5.04 -9.56 -8.80
CA VAL A 53 -5.08 -9.25 -7.36
C VAL A 53 -6.23 -8.28 -7.03
N LEU A 54 -6.79 -8.42 -5.83
CA LEU A 54 -7.98 -7.69 -5.37
C LEU A 54 -7.86 -7.37 -3.88
N LEU A 55 -7.97 -6.11 -3.49
CA LEU A 55 -8.06 -5.73 -2.09
C LEU A 55 -9.48 -5.95 -1.54
N THR A 56 -9.53 -6.51 -0.35
CA THR A 56 -10.76 -6.89 0.34
C THR A 56 -10.65 -6.60 1.84
N GLU A 57 -11.80 -6.48 2.52
CA GLU A 57 -11.86 -6.30 3.96
C GLU A 57 -11.21 -7.48 4.71
N SER A 58 -10.42 -7.21 5.74
CA SER A 58 -9.72 -8.25 6.52
C SER A 58 -10.62 -9.04 7.48
N THR A 59 -11.95 -9.05 7.27
CA THR A 59 -12.90 -9.86 8.04
C THR A 59 -12.81 -11.32 7.59
N ALA A 60 -11.68 -11.95 7.89
CA ALA A 60 -11.43 -13.36 7.70
C ALA A 60 -12.28 -14.18 8.69
N ASP A 61 -13.53 -14.47 8.31
CA ASP A 61 -14.39 -15.39 9.05
C ASP A 61 -13.78 -16.80 9.03
N PRO A 62 -13.36 -17.38 10.18
CA PRO A 62 -12.74 -18.71 10.22
C PRO A 62 -13.67 -19.84 9.74
N ALA A 63 -14.98 -19.58 9.66
CA ALA A 63 -16.00 -20.48 9.14
C ALA A 63 -16.58 -20.03 7.78
N ARG A 64 -15.99 -19.02 7.13
CA ARG A 64 -16.36 -18.49 5.79
C ARG A 64 -17.85 -18.10 5.61
N ARG A 65 -18.56 -17.72 6.68
CA ARG A 65 -20.00 -17.39 6.65
C ARG A 65 -20.26 -15.94 6.22
N ALA A 66 -19.34 -15.02 6.55
CA ALA A 66 -19.37 -13.65 6.06
C ALA A 66 -18.64 -13.49 4.73
N HIS A 67 -19.33 -12.93 3.73
CA HIS A 67 -18.68 -12.45 2.50
C HIS A 67 -17.87 -11.19 2.82
N SER A 68 -16.54 -11.26 2.75
CA SER A 68 -15.67 -10.06 2.66
C SER A 68 -15.84 -9.41 1.28
N TYR A 69 -16.04 -8.09 1.23
CA TYR A 69 -16.16 -7.36 -0.02
C TYR A 69 -14.83 -6.82 -0.52
N THR A 70 -14.81 -6.59 -1.83
CA THR A 70 -13.83 -5.74 -2.49
C THR A 70 -13.92 -4.31 -1.98
N LEU A 71 -12.74 -3.73 -1.71
CA LEU A 71 -12.60 -2.31 -1.41
C LEU A 71 -12.63 -1.49 -2.70
N ARG A 72 -13.22 -0.30 -2.66
CA ARG A 72 -13.31 0.64 -3.79
C ARG A 72 -12.70 1.98 -3.40
N ASN A 73 -12.05 2.64 -4.35
CA ASN A 73 -11.77 4.07 -4.26
C ASN A 73 -13.13 4.82 -4.41
N PRO A 74 -13.45 5.81 -3.56
CA PRO A 74 -14.61 6.67 -3.79
C PRO A 74 -14.51 7.48 -5.09
N GLU A 75 -13.29 7.83 -5.50
CA GLU A 75 -13.01 8.64 -6.69
C GLU A 75 -12.22 7.86 -7.76
N TYR A 76 -12.14 8.41 -8.97
CA TYR A 76 -11.35 7.82 -10.04
C TYR A 76 -9.85 8.05 -9.80
N ASN A 77 -9.06 6.97 -9.75
CA ASN A 77 -7.61 7.04 -9.90
C ASN A 77 -7.16 6.18 -11.09
N ARG A 78 -6.24 6.73 -11.90
CA ARG A 78 -5.68 6.11 -13.11
C ARG A 78 -5.09 4.71 -12.93
N SER A 79 -4.60 4.35 -11.74
CA SER A 79 -3.99 3.04 -11.48
C SER A 79 -4.99 1.88 -11.52
N ASN A 80 -6.27 2.11 -11.20
CA ASN A 80 -7.26 1.03 -11.05
C ASN A 80 -8.66 1.39 -11.58
N GLY A 81 -8.92 2.65 -11.94
CA GLY A 81 -10.25 3.15 -12.30
C GLY A 81 -10.82 2.60 -13.61
N ASP A 82 -9.95 2.15 -14.52
CA ASP A 82 -10.31 1.52 -15.82
C ASP A 82 -10.18 -0.02 -15.80
N GLU A 83 -9.74 -0.62 -14.68
CA GLU A 83 -9.45 -2.06 -14.62
C GLU A 83 -10.72 -2.90 -14.69
N ARG A 84 -10.68 -3.96 -15.52
CA ARG A 84 -11.85 -4.79 -15.79
C ARG A 84 -12.05 -5.85 -14.71
N ARG A 85 -13.28 -6.02 -14.25
CA ARG A 85 -13.66 -7.05 -13.29
C ARG A 85 -14.63 -8.06 -13.86
N ILE A 86 -14.41 -9.33 -13.54
CA ILE A 86 -15.39 -10.42 -13.66
C ILE A 86 -15.97 -10.74 -12.27
N LEU A 87 -17.27 -10.98 -12.21
CA LEU A 87 -17.97 -11.54 -11.06
C LEU A 87 -19.08 -12.48 -11.57
N ASP A 88 -19.17 -13.68 -11.01
CA ASP A 88 -20.14 -14.72 -11.39
C ASP A 88 -20.19 -14.98 -12.92
N GLY A 89 -19.02 -14.99 -13.56
CA GLY A 89 -18.86 -15.18 -15.01
C GLY A 89 -19.27 -13.99 -15.89
N LYS A 90 -19.65 -12.85 -15.30
CA LYS A 90 -20.04 -11.62 -16.02
C LYS A 90 -19.00 -10.53 -15.83
N VAL A 91 -18.73 -9.76 -16.89
CA VAL A 91 -17.97 -8.51 -16.78
C VAL A 91 -18.85 -7.49 -16.05
N LEU A 92 -18.29 -6.80 -15.05
CA LEU A 92 -18.96 -5.72 -14.35
C LEU A 92 -18.76 -4.40 -15.09
N GLU A 93 -19.62 -4.13 -16.07
CA GLU A 93 -19.62 -2.88 -16.82
C GLU A 93 -20.36 -1.78 -16.04
N GLY A 94 -19.61 -0.87 -15.39
CA GLY A 94 -20.19 0.22 -14.62
C GLY A 94 -19.21 1.32 -14.25
N ARG A 95 -19.39 2.52 -14.81
CA ARG A 95 -18.65 3.72 -14.38
C ARG A 95 -19.00 4.05 -12.93
N GLY A 96 -18.00 4.33 -12.09
CA GLY A 96 -18.19 4.63 -10.66
C GLY A 96 -17.99 3.45 -9.70
N LEU A 97 -17.56 2.28 -10.19
CA LEU A 97 -17.14 1.15 -9.34
C LEU A 97 -15.61 0.95 -9.43
N TYR A 98 -14.86 1.92 -8.89
CA TYR A 98 -13.40 1.94 -8.92
C TYR A 98 -12.80 0.90 -7.94
N PHE A 99 -12.88 -0.38 -8.31
CA PHE A 99 -12.38 -1.49 -7.49
C PHE A 99 -10.87 -1.40 -7.29
N LEU A 100 -10.42 -1.62 -6.05
CA LEU A 100 -9.00 -1.73 -5.74
C LEU A 100 -8.48 -3.11 -6.18
N MET A 101 -8.19 -3.24 -7.47
CA MET A 101 -7.72 -4.46 -8.12
C MET A 101 -6.86 -4.17 -9.33
N ASP A 102 -6.07 -5.16 -9.74
CA ASP A 102 -5.28 -5.11 -10.96
C ASP A 102 -5.06 -6.51 -11.56
N SER A 103 -5.00 -6.57 -12.89
CA SER A 103 -4.69 -7.75 -13.72
C SER A 103 -3.67 -7.46 -14.83
N THR A 104 -3.05 -6.28 -14.83
CA THR A 104 -2.27 -5.72 -15.95
C THR A 104 -0.85 -5.35 -15.50
N PRO A 105 0.08 -6.34 -15.36
CA PRO A 105 1.35 -6.12 -14.67
C PRO A 105 2.33 -5.20 -15.40
N GLU A 106 2.80 -4.17 -14.71
CA GLU A 106 3.88 -3.28 -15.14
C GLU A 106 5.24 -3.65 -14.51
N ASP A 107 6.31 -2.90 -14.84
CA ASP A 107 7.70 -3.22 -14.46
C ASP A 107 8.18 -2.37 -13.27
N HIS A 108 8.36 -3.02 -12.11
CA HIS A 108 8.89 -2.40 -10.90
C HIS A 108 10.36 -2.76 -10.65
N LYS A 109 11.19 -1.75 -10.36
CA LYS A 109 12.66 -1.83 -10.29
C LYS A 109 13.20 -2.98 -9.41
N GLU A 110 12.59 -3.22 -8.25
CA GLU A 110 13.04 -4.25 -7.30
C GLU A 110 12.28 -5.59 -7.39
N LEU A 111 11.08 -5.57 -7.96
CA LEU A 111 10.15 -6.70 -7.90
C LEU A 111 10.03 -7.45 -9.24
N GLY A 112 10.49 -6.85 -10.34
CA GLY A 112 10.23 -7.32 -11.69
C GLY A 112 8.80 -6.95 -12.10
N LYS A 113 8.06 -7.88 -12.71
CA LYS A 113 6.65 -7.66 -13.01
C LYS A 113 5.82 -7.55 -11.74
N THR A 114 4.99 -6.52 -11.65
CA THR A 114 4.12 -6.23 -10.51
C THR A 114 2.74 -5.79 -10.95
N PHE A 115 1.74 -6.19 -10.18
CA PHE A 115 0.45 -5.52 -10.15
C PHE A 115 0.55 -4.21 -9.33
N HIS A 116 -0.25 -3.20 -9.69
CA HIS A 116 -0.26 -1.88 -9.05
C HIS A 116 -1.66 -1.52 -8.51
N ILE A 117 -1.76 -1.17 -7.22
CA ILE A 117 -3.00 -0.69 -6.63
C ILE A 117 -2.74 0.63 -5.87
N PHE A 118 -3.42 1.71 -6.27
CA PHE A 118 -3.51 2.92 -5.47
C PHE A 118 -4.59 2.78 -4.40
N ILE A 119 -4.21 2.96 -3.14
CA ILE A 119 -5.08 2.88 -1.97
C ILE A 119 -5.25 4.29 -1.38
N PRO A 120 -6.40 4.96 -1.55
CA PRO A 120 -6.67 6.24 -0.89
C PRO A 120 -6.81 6.09 0.63
N TYR A 121 -6.69 7.20 1.37
CA TYR A 121 -6.89 7.21 2.82
C TYR A 121 -8.32 6.84 3.29
N ILE A 122 -9.31 6.84 2.39
CA ILE A 122 -10.69 6.39 2.66
C ILE A 122 -11.14 5.48 1.51
N VAL A 123 -11.62 4.28 1.84
CA VAL A 123 -12.12 3.30 0.86
C VAL A 123 -13.56 2.87 1.18
N GLU A 124 -14.37 2.63 0.17
CA GLU A 124 -15.72 2.08 0.32
C GLU A 124 -15.73 0.54 0.28
N TYR A 125 -16.69 -0.07 0.96
CA TYR A 125 -17.03 -1.50 0.80
C TYR A 125 -18.55 -1.72 0.68
N GLY A 126 -18.93 -2.85 0.06
CA GLY A 126 -20.33 -3.27 -0.07
C GLY A 126 -21.18 -2.40 -1.01
N TYR A 127 -22.50 -2.60 -0.93
CA TYR A 127 -23.52 -2.00 -1.80
C TYR A 127 -24.74 -1.49 -1.01
N ALA A 128 -25.58 -0.65 -1.63
CA ALA A 128 -26.74 -0.04 -0.96
C ALA A 128 -27.82 -1.05 -0.48
N TRP A 129 -27.84 -2.26 -1.04
CA TRP A 129 -28.75 -3.36 -0.69
C TRP A 129 -28.10 -4.42 0.22
N SER A 130 -26.92 -4.15 0.78
CA SER A 130 -26.18 -5.04 1.68
C SER A 130 -25.62 -4.28 2.89
N ARG A 131 -24.82 -4.93 3.74
CA ARG A 131 -23.89 -4.18 4.60
C ARG A 131 -22.95 -3.38 3.69
N LYS A 132 -22.66 -2.14 4.05
CA LYS A 132 -21.74 -1.24 3.34
C LYS A 132 -21.15 -0.23 4.33
N GLY A 133 -20.07 0.44 3.94
CA GLY A 133 -19.48 1.52 4.73
C GLY A 133 -18.16 2.00 4.13
N GLU A 134 -17.49 2.85 4.90
CA GLU A 134 -16.16 3.36 4.61
C GLU A 134 -15.15 2.79 5.62
N ILE A 135 -13.88 2.68 5.22
CA ILE A 135 -12.75 2.32 6.08
C ILE A 135 -11.66 3.36 5.87
N GLN A 136 -11.12 3.90 6.97
CA GLN A 136 -9.94 4.75 6.94
C GLN A 136 -8.67 3.89 6.87
N ILE A 137 -7.79 4.21 5.93
CA ILE A 137 -6.53 3.49 5.68
C ILE A 137 -5.39 4.26 6.34
N LEU A 138 -4.78 3.66 7.36
CA LEU A 138 -3.73 4.22 8.22
C LEU A 138 -2.65 3.15 8.51
N ASP A 139 -1.54 3.54 9.14
CA ASP A 139 -0.60 2.55 9.67
C ASP A 139 -1.28 1.62 10.69
N GLY A 140 -1.06 0.32 10.56
CA GLY A 140 -1.72 -0.71 11.36
C GLY A 140 -3.08 -1.18 10.83
N THR A 141 -3.65 -0.56 9.77
CA THR A 141 -4.89 -1.06 9.16
C THR A 141 -4.67 -2.47 8.59
N PHE A 142 -5.48 -3.44 9.03
CA PHE A 142 -5.48 -4.78 8.46
C PHE A 142 -6.23 -4.79 7.12
N LEU A 143 -5.64 -5.45 6.12
CA LEU A 143 -6.16 -5.59 4.77
C LEU A 143 -5.95 -7.03 4.26
N ASN A 144 -6.59 -7.41 3.17
CA ASN A 144 -6.41 -8.72 2.56
C ASN A 144 -6.22 -8.60 1.04
N ILE A 145 -5.07 -9.07 0.54
CA ILE A 145 -4.82 -9.25 -0.89
C ILE A 145 -5.38 -10.61 -1.28
N ARG A 146 -6.51 -10.64 -1.99
CA ARG A 146 -6.98 -11.85 -2.65
C ARG A 146 -6.26 -11.98 -4.00
N SER A 147 -5.42 -13.00 -4.13
CA SER A 147 -4.74 -13.37 -5.37
C SER A 147 -5.58 -14.40 -6.14
N PHE A 148 -5.53 -14.36 -7.48
CA PHE A 148 -6.30 -15.24 -8.35
C PHE A 148 -5.40 -15.94 -9.36
N SER A 149 -5.71 -17.20 -9.69
CA SER A 149 -5.06 -17.95 -10.76
C SER A 149 -5.44 -17.47 -12.17
N LYS A 150 -6.43 -16.58 -12.26
CA LYS A 150 -6.94 -15.97 -13.50
C LYS A 150 -6.86 -14.44 -13.46
N PRO A 151 -6.88 -13.76 -14.62
CA PRO A 151 -7.11 -12.31 -14.72
C PRO A 151 -8.49 -11.87 -14.20
N TYR A 152 -8.66 -10.56 -14.03
CA TYR A 152 -9.92 -9.85 -13.81
C TYR A 152 -10.70 -10.28 -12.55
N ALA A 153 -9.99 -10.79 -11.54
CA ALA A 153 -10.54 -11.34 -10.31
C ALA A 153 -11.61 -12.44 -10.54
N ASP A 154 -11.46 -13.25 -11.61
CA ASP A 154 -12.42 -14.31 -11.94
C ASP A 154 -12.42 -15.46 -10.91
N TYR A 155 -13.49 -15.51 -10.12
CA TYR A 155 -13.81 -16.59 -9.17
C TYR A 155 -14.09 -17.95 -9.84
N GLY A 156 -14.16 -18.02 -11.18
CA GLY A 156 -14.08 -19.27 -11.94
C GLY A 156 -12.67 -19.88 -12.00
N GLY A 157 -11.68 -19.33 -11.28
CA GLY A 157 -10.35 -19.89 -11.06
C GLY A 157 -10.08 -20.20 -9.58
N ALA A 158 -8.86 -20.65 -9.27
CA ALA A 158 -8.41 -20.72 -7.88
C ALA A 158 -8.14 -19.31 -7.34
N TYR A 159 -8.36 -19.09 -6.05
CA TYR A 159 -8.00 -17.85 -5.37
C TYR A 159 -7.48 -18.13 -3.95
N MET A 160 -6.64 -17.25 -3.43
CA MET A 160 -6.12 -17.32 -2.07
C MET A 160 -6.23 -15.95 -1.38
N ASP A 161 -6.57 -15.97 -0.10
CA ASP A 161 -6.57 -14.79 0.76
C ASP A 161 -5.21 -14.66 1.44
N ASN A 162 -4.57 -13.50 1.29
CA ASN A 162 -3.30 -13.14 1.92
C ASN A 162 -3.52 -11.92 2.83
N PRO A 163 -3.90 -12.13 4.11
CA PRO A 163 -4.08 -11.05 5.06
C PRO A 163 -2.74 -10.41 5.42
N PHE A 164 -2.68 -9.08 5.42
CA PHE A 164 -1.52 -8.31 5.83
C PHE A 164 -1.93 -7.13 6.72
N MET A 165 -0.95 -6.56 7.41
CA MET A 165 -1.09 -5.31 8.13
C MET A 165 -0.34 -4.23 7.35
N LEU A 166 -1.03 -3.14 7.01
CA LEU A 166 -0.40 -1.97 6.40
C LEU A 166 0.64 -1.41 7.37
N ARG A 167 1.91 -1.40 6.94
CA ARG A 167 3.01 -0.76 7.67
C ARG A 167 3.72 0.22 6.76
N ILE A 168 3.81 1.47 7.21
CA ILE A 168 4.43 2.57 6.48
C ILE A 168 5.90 2.63 6.92
N GLU A 169 6.74 1.82 6.27
CA GLU A 169 8.19 1.99 6.40
C GLU A 169 8.57 3.37 5.85
N GLN A 170 9.04 4.24 6.74
CA GLN A 170 9.72 5.46 6.32
C GLN A 170 11.11 5.05 5.84
N LEU A 171 11.32 5.12 4.52
CA LEU A 171 12.66 5.26 3.99
C LEU A 171 13.21 6.60 4.50
N VAL A 172 13.94 6.55 5.61
CA VAL A 172 14.74 7.69 6.10
C VAL A 172 15.77 7.97 5.02
N ILE A 173 15.55 9.01 4.24
CA ILE A 173 16.47 9.44 3.20
C ILE A 173 17.73 9.93 3.91
N LYS A 174 18.78 9.11 3.88
CA LYS A 174 20.11 9.55 4.30
C LYS A 174 20.67 10.47 3.23
N GLU A 175 20.26 11.73 3.29
CA GLU A 175 20.81 12.84 2.52
C GLU A 175 22.35 12.78 2.52
N PRO A 176 23.01 12.91 1.35
CA PRO A 176 24.44 12.69 1.22
C PRO A 176 25.28 13.89 1.73
N GLY A 177 25.34 14.06 3.05
CA GLY A 177 26.43 14.80 3.71
C GLY A 177 26.26 16.31 3.86
N GLY A 178 25.10 16.76 4.35
CA GLY A 178 24.90 18.12 4.86
C GLY A 178 23.94 18.12 6.06
N GLU A 179 24.16 19.00 7.05
CA GLU A 179 23.24 19.13 8.20
C GLU A 179 21.93 19.85 7.83
N PHE A 180 21.90 20.56 6.69
CA PHE A 180 20.75 21.33 6.20
C PHE A 180 20.76 21.35 4.66
N MET A 181 19.58 21.30 4.04
CA MET A 181 19.42 21.56 2.60
C MET A 181 19.63 23.05 2.29
N GLU A 182 20.51 23.38 1.34
CA GLU A 182 20.87 24.77 1.04
C GLU A 182 19.68 25.60 0.53
N GLU A 183 18.87 25.05 -0.38
CA GLU A 183 17.67 25.73 -0.92
C GLU A 183 16.64 26.09 0.17
N ALA A 184 16.39 25.16 1.11
CA ALA A 184 15.50 25.41 2.24
C ALA A 184 16.06 26.52 3.16
N VAL A 185 17.37 26.48 3.42
CA VAL A 185 18.10 27.50 4.20
C VAL A 185 18.01 28.88 3.55
N GLU A 186 18.22 29.00 2.25
CA GLU A 186 18.08 30.28 1.52
C GLU A 186 16.64 30.79 1.57
N SER A 187 15.66 29.92 1.32
CA SER A 187 14.24 30.24 1.35
C SER A 187 13.79 30.76 2.72
N PHE A 188 14.06 30.03 3.81
CA PHE A 188 13.69 30.45 5.16
C PHE A 188 14.44 31.71 5.63
N THR A 189 15.71 31.88 5.23
CA THR A 189 16.47 33.11 5.52
C THR A 189 15.83 34.31 4.82
N GLY A 190 15.55 34.19 3.52
CA GLY A 190 14.91 35.25 2.74
C GLY A 190 13.48 35.57 3.17
N ILE A 191 12.74 34.63 3.77
CA ILE A 191 11.43 34.89 4.40
C ILE A 191 11.62 35.68 5.70
N ALA A 192 12.54 35.25 6.58
CA ALA A 192 12.80 35.91 7.86
C ALA A 192 13.25 37.36 7.67
N GLU A 193 14.18 37.61 6.75
CA GLU A 193 14.69 38.96 6.45
C GLU A 193 13.62 39.89 5.88
N LYS A 194 12.75 39.39 4.98
CA LYS A 194 11.59 40.15 4.46
C LYS A 194 10.58 40.51 5.56
N GLY A 195 10.47 39.67 6.59
CA GLY A 195 9.67 39.96 7.80
C GLY A 195 10.35 40.87 8.82
N GLY A 196 11.60 41.30 8.60
CA GLY A 196 12.41 42.05 9.57
C GLY A 196 12.93 41.20 10.74
N GLY A 197 12.82 39.88 10.65
CA GLY A 197 13.33 38.91 11.63
C GLY A 197 14.74 38.43 11.31
N LYS A 198 15.21 37.41 12.06
CA LYS A 198 16.49 36.74 11.84
C LYS A 198 16.29 35.23 11.80
N ALA A 199 16.72 34.56 10.73
CA ALA A 199 16.84 33.11 10.72
C ALA A 199 18.05 32.65 11.56
N LEU A 200 17.87 31.57 12.31
CA LEU A 200 18.94 30.87 13.04
C LEU A 200 18.91 29.39 12.66
N ARG A 201 20.08 28.82 12.39
CA ARG A 201 20.25 27.37 12.25
C ARG A 201 20.51 26.76 13.64
N SER A 202 20.11 25.51 13.82
CA SER A 202 20.25 24.76 15.07
C SER A 202 20.41 23.28 14.76
N SER A 203 21.27 22.57 15.49
CA SER A 203 21.36 21.10 15.46
C SER A 203 20.27 20.43 16.32
N GLY A 204 19.28 21.22 16.77
CA GLY A 204 18.19 20.78 17.61
C GLY A 204 18.65 20.62 19.07
N LYS A 205 18.93 19.38 19.48
CA LYS A 205 19.02 18.99 20.89
C LYS A 205 20.08 19.75 21.70
N GLU A 206 21.14 20.22 21.03
CA GLU A 206 22.32 20.80 21.71
C GLU A 206 22.27 22.33 21.81
N ASP A 207 21.72 23.04 20.82
CA ASP A 207 21.74 24.52 20.78
C ASP A 207 20.36 25.21 20.62
N LEU A 208 19.26 24.50 20.36
CA LEU A 208 17.94 25.11 20.09
C LEU A 208 17.48 26.09 21.19
N ILE A 209 17.65 25.71 22.46
CA ILE A 209 17.29 26.57 23.59
C ILE A 209 18.12 27.86 23.61
N GLN A 210 19.39 27.79 23.25
CA GLN A 210 20.26 28.96 23.12
C GLN A 210 19.85 29.85 21.94
N ARG A 211 19.44 29.28 20.80
CA ARG A 211 18.93 30.05 19.64
C ARG A 211 17.62 30.76 19.93
N ILE A 212 16.72 30.13 20.69
CA ILE A 212 15.48 30.76 21.14
C ILE A 212 15.80 31.94 22.07
N GLY A 213 16.75 31.78 23.01
CA GLY A 213 17.28 32.86 23.84
C GLY A 213 17.86 34.03 23.02
N GLU A 214 18.71 33.73 22.02
CA GLU A 214 19.26 34.74 21.10
C GLU A 214 18.18 35.62 20.45
N ILE A 215 16.99 35.10 20.18
CA ILE A 215 15.89 35.86 19.57
C ILE A 215 15.14 36.65 20.66
N ILE A 216 14.79 36.00 21.77
CA ILE A 216 14.00 36.59 22.87
C ILE A 216 14.75 37.76 23.54
N ASP A 217 16.03 37.61 23.84
CA ASP A 217 16.83 38.61 24.59
C ASP A 217 17.00 39.95 23.85
N LYS A 218 16.68 40.00 22.55
CA LYS A 218 16.69 41.23 21.75
C LYS A 218 15.39 42.03 21.87
N THR A 219 14.31 41.41 22.35
CA THR A 219 12.99 42.03 22.50
C THR A 219 12.91 42.82 23.80
N ARG A 220 12.29 44.01 23.77
CA ARG A 220 12.17 44.90 24.93
C ARG A 220 10.71 45.00 25.39
N GLY A 221 10.43 44.56 26.61
CA GLY A 221 9.11 44.65 27.23
C GLY A 221 9.09 44.07 28.64
N SER A 222 7.98 44.25 29.35
CA SER A 222 7.70 43.60 30.64
C SER A 222 6.94 42.26 30.51
N SER A 223 6.57 41.91 29.28
CA SER A 223 5.81 40.72 28.91
C SER A 223 6.14 40.34 27.46
N LEU A 224 5.95 39.07 27.11
CA LEU A 224 6.23 38.51 25.79
C LEU A 224 5.18 37.46 25.45
N ASP A 225 4.53 37.59 24.29
CA ASP A 225 3.73 36.53 23.68
C ASP A 225 4.60 35.77 22.66
N LEU A 226 4.87 34.50 22.93
CA LEU A 226 5.70 33.64 22.08
C LEU A 226 4.84 32.63 21.32
N VAL A 227 4.88 32.69 19.99
CA VAL A 227 4.24 31.71 19.11
C VAL A 227 5.30 30.79 18.51
N LEU A 228 5.17 29.49 18.75
CA LEU A 228 6.02 28.46 18.15
C LEU A 228 5.26 27.77 17.01
N ALA A 229 5.53 28.17 15.77
CA ALA A 229 5.09 27.44 14.59
C ALA A 229 6.06 26.28 14.33
N LEU A 230 5.67 25.06 14.71
CA LEU A 230 6.43 23.85 14.43
C LEU A 230 5.90 23.21 13.15
N ASP A 231 6.74 23.12 12.12
CA ASP A 231 6.45 22.27 10.97
C ASP A 231 6.69 20.81 11.37
N THR A 232 5.61 20.02 11.41
CA THR A 232 5.63 18.58 11.70
C THR A 232 5.43 17.73 10.46
N THR A 233 5.68 18.27 9.26
CA THR A 233 5.69 17.49 8.02
C THR A 233 6.93 16.60 7.93
N ARG A 234 6.83 15.51 7.15
CA ARG A 234 7.92 14.54 6.95
C ARG A 234 9.17 15.12 6.26
N SER A 235 9.10 16.31 5.68
CA SER A 235 10.21 17.00 5.02
C SER A 235 11.21 17.68 5.96
N MET A 236 10.94 17.68 7.27
CA MET A 236 11.80 18.28 8.32
C MET A 236 12.51 17.21 9.19
N HIS A 237 12.60 15.96 8.72
CA HIS A 237 13.08 14.79 9.47
C HIS A 237 14.00 13.87 8.66
#